data_AF-X0TE92-F1
#
_entry.id   AF-X0TE92-F1
#
_cell.length_a   1.000
_cell.length_b   1.000
_cell.length_c   1.000
_cell.angle_alpha   90.00
_cell.angle_beta   90.00
_cell.angle_gamma   90.00
#
_symmetry.space_group_name_H-M   'P 1'
#
loop_
_entity.id
_entity.type
_entity.pdbx_description
1 polymer ?
#
loop_
_entity_poly.entity_id
_entity_poly.type
_entity_poly.pdbx_seq_one_letter_code
_entity_poly.pdbx_strand_id
1 'polypeptide(L)'
;IDINFVNQSLLKSLGATLLDVFPYVRLYRPADNALVFLASNAPVSLESSLAQADDSMTDFYNRRGLHDVHDLAAMLTFTTEQLASYCENAPLNTDDSNLLATHSLRLMLPGEKKRLDDSLTQGDAMLDSEGLRAELNLDLDYLGQLFQSNNQMARAQALIASIQDETERKLVQARIQLVQGKLRDCAASVQSILAQEPQNQAALEIEAMRAVAERRPISNGIIKQLADPGRAVAEAWNDARNQDWQAVAKLDSRLSQATPKDICFVNALFLRVGWRNQSGIPQNGVEAIDLLQKYVPYSEQTMFLLPWAYAGLLA
;
A
#
# COMPACT_ATOMS: atom_id res chain seq x y z
N ILE A 1 -4.19 7.74 18.48
CA ILE A 1 -5.41 7.24 19.16
C ILE A 1 -5.67 5.84 18.67
N ASP A 2 -5.83 4.87 19.57
CA ASP A 2 -6.19 3.50 19.18
C ASP A 2 -7.69 3.44 18.88
N ILE A 3 -8.04 2.97 17.68
CA ILE A 3 -9.41 2.95 17.17
C ILE A 3 -10.33 2.12 18.07
N ASN A 4 -9.81 1.11 18.76
CA ASN A 4 -10.60 0.20 19.60
C ASN A 4 -11.20 0.87 20.85
N PHE A 5 -10.77 2.10 21.16
CA PHE A 5 -11.23 2.88 22.31
C PHE A 5 -12.09 4.09 21.92
N VAL A 6 -12.37 4.30 20.64
CA VAL A 6 -13.07 5.48 20.14
C VAL A 6 -14.19 5.09 19.19
N ASN A 7 -15.44 5.41 19.55
CA ASN A 7 -16.57 5.28 18.62
C ASN A 7 -16.71 6.52 17.73
N GLN A 8 -17.65 6.47 16.79
CA GLN A 8 -17.92 7.58 15.88
C GLN A 8 -18.21 8.90 16.59
N SER A 9 -19.05 8.88 17.63
CA SER A 9 -19.44 10.10 18.37
C SER A 9 -18.23 10.75 19.05
N LEU A 10 -17.40 9.94 19.73
CA LEU A 10 -16.21 10.42 20.39
C LEU A 10 -15.17 10.93 19.39
N LEU A 11 -15.00 10.26 18.24
CA LEU A 11 -14.09 10.76 17.20
C LEU A 11 -14.53 12.12 16.66
N LYS A 12 -15.84 12.30 16.40
CA LYS A 12 -16.40 13.58 15.96
C LYS A 12 -16.15 14.68 16.98
N SER A 13 -16.39 14.39 18.27
CA SER A 13 -16.12 15.33 19.35
C SER A 13 -14.65 15.72 19.46
N LEU A 14 -13.73 14.75 19.37
CA LEU A 14 -12.29 15.01 19.38
C LEU A 14 -11.86 15.88 18.19
N GLY A 15 -12.36 15.57 16.99
CA GLY A 15 -12.09 16.38 15.80
C GLY A 15 -12.63 17.80 15.94
N ALA A 16 -13.86 17.98 16.42
CA ALA A 16 -14.46 19.30 16.66
C ALA A 16 -13.66 20.12 17.68
N THR A 17 -13.22 19.47 18.77
CA THR A 17 -12.38 20.10 19.79
C THR A 17 -11.05 20.59 19.23
N LEU A 18 -10.41 19.81 18.37
CA LEU A 18 -9.17 20.23 17.72
C LEU A 18 -9.40 21.37 16.72
N LEU A 19 -10.48 21.32 15.95
CA LEU A 19 -10.86 22.36 15.00
C LEU A 19 -11.25 23.70 15.66
N ASP A 20 -11.76 23.66 16.90
CA ASP A 20 -12.04 24.86 17.70
C ASP A 20 -10.76 25.60 18.12
N VAL A 21 -9.66 24.85 18.31
CA VAL A 21 -8.36 25.41 18.76
C VAL A 21 -7.41 25.69 17.59
N PHE A 22 -7.42 24.84 16.56
CA PHE A 22 -6.47 24.89 15.45
C PHE A 22 -7.20 25.07 14.12
N PRO A 23 -6.83 26.07 13.30
CA PRO A 23 -7.45 26.31 12.00
C PRO A 23 -7.15 25.22 10.96
N TYR A 24 -6.08 24.44 11.14
CA TYR A 24 -5.71 23.35 10.23
C TYR A 24 -5.58 22.05 11.00
N VAL A 25 -6.50 21.12 10.77
CA VAL A 25 -6.49 19.78 11.38
C VAL A 25 -6.67 18.73 10.30
N ARG A 26 -5.87 17.67 10.35
CA ARG A 26 -5.95 16.53 9.44
C ARG A 26 -6.06 15.24 10.23
N LEU A 27 -6.72 14.25 9.64
CA LEU A 27 -6.84 12.91 10.22
C LEU A 27 -6.14 11.89 9.34
N TYR A 28 -5.13 11.23 9.91
CA TYR A 28 -4.41 10.13 9.30
C TYR A 28 -4.73 8.80 9.99
N ARG A 29 -4.63 7.71 9.24
CA ARG A 29 -4.81 6.33 9.67
C ARG A 29 -3.60 5.50 9.20
N PRO A 30 -2.44 5.62 9.88
CA PRO A 30 -1.22 4.93 9.49
C PRO A 30 -1.27 3.41 9.66
N ALA A 31 -2.22 2.90 10.45
CA ALA A 31 -2.47 1.47 10.64
C ALA A 31 -3.96 1.23 10.89
N ASP A 32 -4.42 -0.01 10.74
CA ASP A 32 -5.84 -0.36 10.92
C ASP A 32 -6.41 0.03 12.29
N ASN A 33 -5.58 0.01 13.33
CA ASN A 33 -5.97 0.33 14.69
C ASN A 33 -5.53 1.71 15.17
N ALA A 34 -4.97 2.56 14.30
CA ALA A 34 -4.38 3.83 14.72
C ALA A 34 -4.97 5.00 13.94
N LEU A 35 -5.43 6.01 14.68
CA LEU A 35 -5.83 7.32 14.17
C LEU A 35 -4.89 8.39 14.71
N VAL A 36 -4.42 9.30 13.87
CA VAL A 36 -3.50 10.38 14.21
C VAL A 36 -4.09 11.69 13.72
N PHE A 37 -4.35 12.61 14.64
CA PHE A 37 -4.64 13.99 14.30
C PHE A 37 -3.33 14.76 14.15
N LEU A 38 -3.24 15.55 13.09
CA LEU A 38 -2.19 16.54 12.90
C LEU A 38 -2.85 17.92 12.91
N ALA A 39 -2.54 18.73 13.92
CA ALA A 39 -3.15 20.03 14.13
C ALA A 39 -2.08 21.14 14.14
N SER A 40 -2.41 22.30 13.55
CA SER A 40 -1.47 23.40 13.36
C SER A 40 -2.18 24.75 13.23
N ASN A 41 -1.47 25.82 13.61
CA ASN A 41 -1.89 27.21 13.38
C ASN A 41 -1.47 27.76 12.01
N ALA A 42 -0.73 26.98 11.23
CA ALA A 42 -0.34 27.30 9.85
C ALA A 42 -0.83 26.18 8.91
N PRO A 43 -1.08 26.49 7.61
CA PRO A 43 -1.50 25.49 6.64
C PRO A 43 -0.61 24.26 6.66
N VAL A 44 -1.22 23.08 6.72
CA VAL A 44 -0.52 21.80 6.66
C VAL A 44 -0.93 21.14 5.37
N SER A 45 0.05 20.90 4.47
CA SER A 45 -0.14 20.17 3.22
C SER A 45 1.00 19.21 2.98
N LEU A 46 1.12 18.19 3.84
CA LEU A 46 2.24 17.24 3.80
C LEU A 46 2.31 16.46 2.48
N GLU A 47 1.18 16.04 1.92
CA GLU A 47 1.13 15.27 0.67
C GLU A 47 1.55 16.12 -0.51
N SER A 48 1.05 17.36 -0.59
CA SER A 48 1.46 18.31 -1.64
C SER A 48 2.93 18.71 -1.50
N SER A 49 3.40 18.91 -0.26
CA SER A 49 4.81 19.22 0.01
C SER A 49 5.71 18.05 -0.38
N LEU A 50 5.26 16.82 -0.13
CA LEU A 50 5.98 15.61 -0.48
C LEU A 50 5.96 15.34 -1.99
N ALA A 51 4.85 15.60 -2.67
CA ALA A 51 4.75 15.52 -4.13
C ALA A 51 5.65 16.53 -4.85
N GLN A 52 5.94 17.66 -4.21
CA GLN A 52 6.82 18.71 -4.73
C GLN A 52 8.28 18.59 -4.26
N ALA A 53 8.54 17.75 -3.26
CA ALA A 53 9.89 17.51 -2.80
C ALA A 53 10.64 16.75 -3.91
N ASP A 54 11.83 17.24 -4.29
CA ASP A 54 12.72 16.50 -5.18
C ASP A 54 12.99 15.09 -4.62
N ASP A 55 13.44 14.17 -5.50
CA ASP A 55 13.70 12.73 -5.31
C ASP A 55 14.47 12.33 -4.02
N SER A 56 14.95 13.29 -3.23
CA SER A 56 15.42 13.09 -1.87
C SER A 56 14.28 12.99 -0.85
N MET A 57 13.40 12.01 -0.99
CA MET A 57 12.88 11.40 0.24
C MET A 57 14.08 10.79 0.94
N THR A 58 14.53 11.47 1.99
CA THR A 58 15.77 11.09 2.70
C THR A 58 15.70 9.63 3.13
N ASP A 59 16.84 8.94 3.17
CA ASP A 59 16.98 7.58 3.72
C ASP A 59 16.22 7.38 5.04
N PHE A 60 16.03 8.45 5.81
CA PHE A 60 15.24 8.48 7.04
C PHE A 60 13.76 8.06 6.86
N TYR A 61 13.08 8.55 5.82
CA TYR A 61 11.67 8.22 5.55
C TYR A 61 11.54 6.85 4.88
N ASN A 62 12.44 6.54 3.95
CA ASN A 62 12.51 5.23 3.30
C ASN A 62 12.64 4.10 4.33
N ARG A 63 13.50 4.26 5.34
CA ARG A 63 13.67 3.28 6.44
C ARG A 63 12.41 3.10 7.31
N ARG A 64 11.41 3.98 7.17
CA ARG A 64 10.13 3.93 7.88
C ARG A 64 8.96 3.52 6.99
N GLY A 65 9.24 3.13 5.74
CA GLY A 65 8.21 2.70 4.78
C GLY A 65 7.45 3.83 4.13
N LEU A 66 7.94 5.07 4.21
CA LEU A 66 7.43 6.21 3.45
C LEU A 66 8.39 6.45 2.28
N HIS A 67 8.07 5.91 1.12
CA HIS A 67 8.91 5.96 -0.07
C HIS A 67 8.41 6.99 -1.08
N ASP A 68 7.10 7.23 -1.10
CA ASP A 68 6.48 8.16 -2.02
C ASP A 68 5.24 8.83 -1.42
N VAL A 69 4.71 9.84 -2.12
CA VAL A 69 3.45 10.52 -1.79
C VAL A 69 2.29 9.55 -1.61
N HIS A 70 2.25 8.44 -2.34
CA HIS A 70 1.21 7.42 -2.23
C HIS A 70 1.15 6.81 -0.83
N ASP A 71 2.31 6.55 -0.20
CA ASP A 71 2.36 5.95 1.14
C ASP A 71 1.73 6.88 2.17
N LEU A 72 2.02 8.17 2.07
CA LEU A 72 1.45 9.18 2.96
C LEU A 72 -0.04 9.43 2.65
N ALA A 73 -0.39 9.55 1.38
CA ALA A 73 -1.75 9.77 0.91
C ALA A 73 -2.67 8.61 1.31
N ALA A 74 -2.18 7.36 1.22
CA ALA A 74 -2.89 6.19 1.69
C ALA A 74 -3.21 6.24 3.19
N MET A 75 -2.46 7.00 4.00
CA MET A 75 -2.76 7.21 5.40
C MET A 75 -3.78 8.34 5.62
N LEU A 76 -3.86 9.35 4.75
CA LEU A 76 -4.74 10.49 4.94
C LEU A 76 -6.21 10.08 4.80
N THR A 77 -7.00 10.20 5.87
CA THR A 77 -8.45 9.94 5.83
C THR A 77 -9.23 11.22 5.56
N PHE A 78 -8.99 12.30 6.31
CA PHE A 78 -9.71 13.57 6.11
C PHE A 78 -8.74 14.74 5.97
N THR A 79 -9.02 15.60 4.98
CA THR A 79 -8.51 16.98 4.96
C THR A 79 -9.18 17.81 6.07
N THR A 80 -8.75 19.07 6.23
CA THR A 80 -9.38 19.98 7.21
C THR A 80 -10.84 20.24 6.91
N GLU A 81 -11.18 20.46 5.64
CA GLU A 81 -12.54 20.73 5.18
C GLU A 81 -13.45 19.52 5.39
N GLN A 82 -12.94 18.32 5.05
CA GLN A 82 -13.66 17.07 5.23
C GLN A 82 -13.86 16.73 6.71
N LEU A 83 -12.84 16.95 7.54
CA LEU A 83 -12.95 16.73 8.98
C LEU A 83 -13.96 17.71 9.60
N ALA A 84 -13.95 18.98 9.19
CA ALA A 84 -14.91 19.97 9.65
C ALA A 84 -16.36 19.57 9.31
N SER A 85 -16.60 19.12 8.07
CA SER A 85 -17.89 18.57 7.64
C SER A 85 -18.28 17.32 8.45
N TYR A 86 -17.33 16.40 8.66
CA TYR A 86 -17.56 15.18 9.44
C TYR A 86 -17.95 15.48 10.90
N CYS A 87 -17.33 16.50 11.49
CA CYS A 87 -17.49 16.92 12.89
C CYS A 87 -18.63 17.93 13.11
N GLU A 88 -19.38 18.28 12.07
CA GLU A 88 -20.42 19.31 12.17
C GLU A 88 -21.40 19.02 13.33
N ASN A 89 -21.67 20.04 14.15
CA ASN A 89 -22.54 20.00 15.33
C ASN A 89 -22.11 19.00 16.44
N ALA A 90 -20.90 18.45 16.39
CA ALA A 90 -20.39 17.58 17.46
C ALA A 90 -20.06 18.40 18.72
N PRO A 91 -20.35 17.87 19.93
CA PRO A 91 -20.03 18.57 21.17
C PRO A 91 -18.51 18.65 21.37
N LEU A 92 -18.04 19.77 21.92
CA LEU A 92 -16.63 19.94 22.27
C LEU A 92 -16.31 19.15 23.55
N ASN A 93 -15.15 18.51 23.54
CA ASN A 93 -14.55 17.87 24.71
C ASN A 93 -13.85 18.97 25.54
N THR A 94 -14.32 19.20 26.75
CA THR A 94 -13.81 20.27 27.64
C THR A 94 -13.38 19.70 28.98
N ASP A 95 -12.64 20.47 29.79
CA ASP A 95 -12.26 20.03 31.13
C ASP A 95 -13.48 19.75 32.02
N ASP A 96 -14.53 20.57 31.89
CA ASP A 96 -15.81 20.40 32.59
C ASP A 96 -16.68 19.26 32.03
N SER A 97 -16.39 18.80 30.81
CA SER A 97 -17.10 17.71 30.13
C SER A 97 -16.13 16.82 29.38
N ASN A 98 -15.33 16.06 30.13
CA ASN A 98 -14.31 15.19 29.56
C ASN A 98 -14.94 13.90 28.99
N LEU A 99 -15.28 13.94 27.70
CA LEU A 99 -15.85 12.86 26.92
C LEU A 99 -14.87 11.69 26.74
N LEU A 100 -13.55 11.90 26.82
CA LEU A 100 -12.61 10.78 26.90
C LEU A 100 -12.81 10.01 28.21
N ALA A 101 -12.85 10.69 29.36
CA ALA A 101 -13.00 10.03 30.65
C ALA A 101 -14.37 9.36 30.85
N THR A 102 -15.42 9.91 30.21
CA THR A 102 -16.81 9.47 30.40
C THR A 102 -17.33 8.56 29.28
N HIS A 103 -16.80 8.68 28.07
CA HIS A 103 -17.23 7.94 26.88
C HIS A 103 -16.12 7.10 26.22
N SER A 104 -14.87 7.08 26.70
CA SER A 104 -13.91 6.06 26.25
C SER A 104 -14.48 4.70 26.65
N LEU A 105 -14.98 3.97 25.66
CA LEU A 105 -15.65 2.70 25.90
C LEU A 105 -14.68 1.72 26.54
N ARG A 106 -15.12 1.07 27.63
CA ARG A 106 -14.58 -0.23 28.04
C ARG A 106 -14.97 -1.22 26.95
N LEU A 107 -14.07 -1.41 25.96
CA LEU A 107 -14.21 -2.23 24.75
C LEU A 107 -15.36 -1.78 23.84
N MET A 108 -15.06 -1.52 22.56
CA MET A 108 -16.08 -1.31 21.52
C MET A 108 -17.14 -2.41 21.56
N LEU A 109 -18.42 -2.02 21.52
CA LEU A 109 -19.51 -2.97 21.32
C LEU A 109 -19.36 -3.65 19.95
N PRO A 110 -19.84 -4.90 19.79
CA PRO A 110 -19.83 -5.58 18.50
C PRO A 110 -20.44 -4.71 17.40
N GLY A 111 -19.68 -4.49 16.32
CA GLY A 111 -20.11 -3.69 15.17
C GLY A 111 -19.80 -2.19 15.22
N GLU A 112 -19.37 -1.63 16.36
CA GLU A 112 -18.99 -0.22 16.45
C GLU A 112 -17.76 0.11 15.59
N LYS A 113 -16.76 -0.79 15.57
CA LYS A 113 -15.59 -0.65 14.68
C LYS A 113 -16.03 -0.51 13.23
N LYS A 114 -16.93 -1.40 12.78
CA LYS A 114 -17.45 -1.37 11.40
C LYS A 114 -18.20 -0.07 11.11
N ARG A 115 -19.08 0.38 12.01
CA ARG A 115 -19.79 1.67 11.85
C ARG A 115 -18.83 2.85 11.74
N LEU A 116 -17.78 2.84 12.58
CA LEU A 116 -16.74 3.86 12.52
C LEU A 116 -16.01 3.80 11.18
N ASP A 117 -15.53 2.63 10.75
CA ASP A 117 -14.87 2.42 9.46
C ASP A 117 -15.74 2.88 8.28
N ASP A 118 -17.02 2.50 8.27
CA ASP A 118 -17.99 2.92 7.26
C ASP A 118 -18.14 4.45 7.26
N SER A 119 -18.19 5.09 8.43
CA SER A 119 -18.29 6.55 8.55
C SER A 119 -17.04 7.30 8.09
N LEU A 120 -15.86 6.73 8.34
CA LEU A 120 -14.58 7.29 7.89
C LEU A 120 -14.48 7.23 6.38
N THR A 121 -14.91 6.11 5.79
CA THR A 121 -14.92 5.90 4.34
C THR A 121 -15.82 6.89 3.60
N GLN A 122 -16.94 7.34 4.20
CA GLN A 122 -17.88 8.25 3.54
C GLN A 122 -17.33 9.64 3.21
N GLY A 123 -16.39 10.16 4.00
CA GLY A 123 -15.80 11.50 3.80
C GLY A 123 -14.35 11.47 3.32
N ASP A 124 -13.88 10.32 2.86
CA ASP A 124 -12.46 10.04 2.72
C ASP A 124 -11.79 10.85 1.58
N ALA A 125 -10.68 11.52 1.89
CA ALA A 125 -9.90 12.33 0.97
C ALA A 125 -9.47 11.57 -0.30
N MET A 126 -9.14 10.30 -0.17
CA MET A 126 -8.59 9.49 -1.25
C MET A 126 -9.68 8.79 -2.09
N LEU A 127 -10.94 8.98 -1.74
CA LEU A 127 -12.08 8.49 -2.51
C LEU A 127 -12.73 9.57 -3.38
N ASP A 128 -12.44 10.85 -3.10
CA ASP A 128 -12.83 11.97 -3.93
C ASP A 128 -12.00 11.98 -5.23
N SER A 129 -12.66 11.79 -6.37
CA SER A 129 -12.00 11.75 -7.69
C SER A 129 -11.61 13.11 -8.23
N GLU A 130 -12.14 14.20 -7.68
CA GLU A 130 -11.94 15.56 -8.20
C GLU A 130 -11.13 16.42 -7.22
N GLY A 131 -11.04 16.02 -5.95
CA GLY A 131 -10.27 16.71 -4.92
C GLY A 131 -8.78 16.35 -4.90
N LEU A 132 -8.24 16.25 -3.69
CA LEU A 132 -6.80 16.08 -3.44
C LEU A 132 -6.19 14.88 -4.18
N ARG A 133 -6.95 13.79 -4.39
CA ARG A 133 -6.45 12.64 -5.16
C ARG A 133 -6.05 13.01 -6.59
N ALA A 134 -6.86 13.83 -7.26
CA ALA A 134 -6.57 14.29 -8.62
C ALA A 134 -5.38 15.26 -8.63
N GLU A 135 -5.32 16.16 -7.64
CA GLU A 135 -4.21 17.11 -7.49
C GLU A 135 -2.85 16.42 -7.33
N LEU A 136 -2.82 15.29 -6.62
CA LEU A 136 -1.60 14.51 -6.36
C LEU A 136 -1.25 13.55 -7.52
N ASN A 137 -2.12 13.38 -8.51
CA ASN A 137 -1.94 12.45 -9.64
C ASN A 137 -1.53 11.03 -9.19
N LEU A 138 -2.29 10.47 -8.25
CA LEU A 138 -1.97 9.17 -7.66
C LEU A 138 -2.29 8.00 -8.61
N ASP A 139 -1.37 7.04 -8.69
CA ASP A 139 -1.57 5.70 -9.21
C ASP A 139 -2.55 4.93 -8.31
N LEU A 140 -3.75 4.71 -8.84
CA LEU A 140 -4.86 4.08 -8.12
C LEU A 140 -4.62 2.58 -7.88
N ASP A 141 -3.83 1.93 -8.72
CA ASP A 141 -3.49 0.52 -8.58
C ASP A 141 -2.55 0.33 -7.38
N TYR A 142 -1.55 1.19 -7.26
CA TYR A 142 -0.68 1.18 -6.10
C TYR A 142 -1.41 1.61 -4.81
N LEU A 143 -2.25 2.63 -4.88
CA LEU A 143 -3.07 3.08 -3.74
C LEU A 143 -4.01 1.96 -3.24
N GLY A 144 -4.62 1.21 -4.15
CA GLY A 144 -5.44 0.04 -3.81
C GLY A 144 -4.65 -1.05 -3.08
N GLN A 145 -3.40 -1.31 -3.49
CA GLN A 145 -2.49 -2.21 -2.77
C GLN A 145 -2.20 -1.70 -1.35
N LEU A 146 -1.92 -0.40 -1.18
CA LEU A 146 -1.62 0.17 0.13
C LEU A 146 -2.80 0.05 1.09
N PHE A 147 -4.03 0.33 0.63
CA PHE A 147 -5.23 0.11 1.45
C PHE A 147 -5.39 -1.35 1.87
N GLN A 148 -5.16 -2.30 0.96
CA GLN A 148 -5.20 -3.72 1.30
C GLN A 148 -4.12 -4.09 2.33
N SER A 149 -2.87 -3.63 2.11
CA SER A 149 -1.72 -3.96 2.96
C SER A 149 -1.89 -3.42 4.38
N ASN A 150 -2.60 -2.29 4.52
CA ASN A 150 -2.95 -1.68 5.79
C ASN A 150 -4.24 -2.24 6.42
N ASN A 151 -4.77 -3.37 5.91
CA ASN A 151 -6.03 -3.99 6.31
C ASN A 151 -7.29 -3.10 6.16
N GLN A 152 -7.23 -2.08 5.31
CA GLN A 152 -8.32 -1.13 5.06
C GLN A 152 -9.21 -1.60 3.90
N MET A 153 -9.72 -2.83 3.96
CA MET A 153 -10.41 -3.44 2.83
C MET A 153 -11.69 -2.71 2.39
N ALA A 154 -12.45 -2.14 3.33
CA ALA A 154 -13.63 -1.34 3.01
C ALA A 154 -13.27 -0.14 2.13
N ARG A 155 -12.15 0.51 2.46
CA ARG A 155 -11.59 1.65 1.74
C ARG A 155 -11.09 1.27 0.35
N ALA A 156 -10.42 0.12 0.23
CA ALA A 156 -10.01 -0.43 -1.08
C ALA A 156 -11.21 -0.74 -1.99
N GLN A 157 -12.31 -1.26 -1.45
CA GLN A 157 -13.54 -1.48 -2.22
C GLN A 157 -14.22 -0.18 -2.62
N ALA A 158 -14.25 0.81 -1.73
CA ALA A 158 -14.79 2.13 -2.03
C ALA A 158 -13.94 2.86 -3.09
N LEU A 159 -12.61 2.66 -3.08
CA LEU A 159 -11.72 3.15 -4.14
C LEU A 159 -12.13 2.57 -5.49
N ILE A 160 -12.25 1.24 -5.62
CA ILE A 160 -12.72 0.58 -6.85
C ILE A 160 -14.07 1.17 -7.30
N ALA A 161 -15.01 1.37 -6.38
CA ALA A 161 -16.34 1.92 -6.69
C ALA A 161 -16.30 3.37 -7.18
N SER A 162 -15.27 4.14 -6.79
CA SER A 162 -15.07 5.54 -7.21
C SER A 162 -14.45 5.70 -8.60
N ILE A 163 -13.85 4.64 -9.16
CA ILE A 163 -13.16 4.68 -10.45
C ILE A 163 -14.19 4.63 -11.60
N GLN A 164 -14.17 5.65 -12.46
CA GLN A 164 -15.07 5.76 -13.60
C GLN A 164 -14.61 4.94 -14.81
N ASP A 165 -13.30 4.92 -15.08
CA ASP A 165 -12.73 4.15 -16.18
C ASP A 165 -12.85 2.64 -15.90
N GLU A 166 -13.45 1.90 -16.83
CA GLU A 166 -13.74 0.48 -16.61
C GLU A 166 -12.47 -0.38 -16.61
N THR A 167 -11.49 -0.07 -17.45
CA THR A 167 -10.23 -0.81 -17.54
C THR A 167 -9.40 -0.61 -16.28
N GLU A 168 -9.20 0.63 -15.85
CA GLU A 168 -8.50 0.99 -14.62
C GLU A 168 -9.17 0.35 -13.40
N ARG A 169 -10.50 0.47 -13.29
CA ARG A 169 -11.26 -0.16 -12.19
C ARG A 169 -11.03 -1.66 -12.11
N LYS A 170 -11.03 -2.36 -13.25
CA LYS A 170 -10.76 -3.81 -13.32
C LYS A 170 -9.31 -4.14 -13.00
N LEU A 171 -8.34 -3.30 -13.38
CA LEU A 171 -6.92 -3.48 -13.03
C LEU A 171 -6.74 -3.42 -11.51
N VAL A 172 -7.21 -2.35 -10.86
CA VAL A 172 -7.15 -2.18 -9.40
C VAL A 172 -7.85 -3.35 -8.70
N GLN A 173 -9.03 -3.75 -9.20
CA GLN A 173 -9.76 -4.90 -8.68
C GLN A 173 -8.96 -6.21 -8.81
N ALA A 174 -8.34 -6.45 -9.97
CA ALA A 174 -7.56 -7.65 -10.25
C ALA A 174 -6.31 -7.73 -9.36
N ARG A 175 -5.62 -6.61 -9.12
CA ARG A 175 -4.47 -6.55 -8.19
C ARG A 175 -4.89 -6.86 -6.77
N ILE A 176 -5.98 -6.26 -6.28
CA ILE A 176 -6.52 -6.58 -4.94
C ILE A 176 -6.90 -8.05 -4.84
N GLN A 177 -7.56 -8.61 -5.87
CA GLN A 177 -7.91 -10.04 -5.91
C GLN A 177 -6.67 -10.95 -5.88
N LEU A 178 -5.60 -10.58 -6.60
CA LEU A 178 -4.34 -11.31 -6.59
C LEU A 178 -3.75 -11.37 -5.18
N VAL A 179 -3.65 -10.22 -4.50
CA VAL A 179 -3.07 -10.15 -3.14
C VAL A 179 -3.95 -10.89 -2.13
N GLN A 180 -5.27 -10.87 -2.31
CA GLN A 180 -6.21 -11.66 -1.50
C GLN A 180 -6.15 -13.18 -1.77
N GLY A 181 -5.38 -13.64 -2.75
CA GLY A 181 -5.37 -15.05 -3.18
C GLY A 181 -6.64 -15.49 -3.90
N LYS A 182 -7.49 -14.56 -4.35
CA LYS A 182 -8.69 -14.85 -5.15
C LYS A 182 -8.30 -15.01 -6.63
N LEU A 183 -7.46 -16.00 -6.90
CA LEU A 183 -6.78 -16.16 -8.18
C LEU A 183 -7.73 -16.41 -9.36
N ARG A 184 -8.90 -17.04 -9.11
CA ARG A 184 -9.94 -17.24 -10.13
C ARG A 184 -10.61 -15.93 -10.55
N ASP A 185 -10.99 -15.11 -9.57
CA ASP A 185 -11.64 -13.83 -9.84
C ASP A 185 -10.63 -12.88 -10.51
N CYS A 186 -9.39 -12.87 -10.04
CA CYS A 186 -8.28 -12.14 -10.67
C CYS A 186 -8.11 -12.55 -12.14
N ALA A 187 -8.09 -13.86 -12.43
CA ALA A 187 -7.97 -14.35 -13.80
C ALA A 187 -9.13 -13.88 -14.69
N ALA A 188 -10.38 -13.90 -14.18
CA ALA A 188 -11.54 -13.42 -14.93
C ALA A 188 -11.43 -11.92 -15.27
N SER A 189 -11.03 -11.10 -14.28
CA SER A 189 -10.82 -9.66 -14.47
C SER A 189 -9.74 -9.39 -15.52
N VAL A 190 -8.57 -10.02 -15.39
CA VAL A 190 -7.44 -9.86 -16.31
C VAL A 190 -7.74 -10.35 -17.72
N GLN A 191 -8.39 -11.50 -17.86
CA GLN A 191 -8.80 -12.02 -19.17
C GLN A 191 -9.75 -11.08 -19.88
N SER A 192 -10.68 -10.44 -19.15
CA SER A 192 -11.60 -9.47 -19.75
C SER A 192 -10.88 -8.23 -20.29
N ILE A 193 -9.80 -7.79 -19.63
CA ILE A 193 -8.96 -6.67 -20.08
C ILE A 193 -8.15 -7.10 -21.31
N LEU A 194 -7.39 -8.20 -21.22
CA LEU A 194 -6.52 -8.67 -22.30
C LEU A 194 -7.29 -9.09 -23.57
N ALA A 195 -8.57 -9.45 -23.45
CA ALA A 195 -9.43 -9.71 -24.61
C ALA A 195 -9.70 -8.44 -25.44
N GLN A 196 -9.70 -7.26 -24.80
CA GLN A 196 -9.96 -5.97 -25.44
C GLN A 196 -8.65 -5.24 -25.75
N GLU A 197 -7.68 -5.34 -24.84
CA GLU A 197 -6.37 -4.70 -24.89
C GLU A 197 -5.25 -5.73 -24.71
N PRO A 198 -4.90 -6.52 -25.74
CA PRO A 198 -3.93 -7.62 -25.61
C PRO A 198 -2.52 -7.18 -25.15
N GLN A 199 -2.18 -5.91 -25.33
CA GLN A 199 -0.88 -5.33 -25.00
C GLN A 199 -0.88 -4.53 -23.69
N ASN A 200 -1.97 -4.55 -22.92
CA ASN A 200 -2.06 -3.85 -21.64
C ASN A 200 -1.03 -4.40 -20.65
N GLN A 201 -0.01 -3.60 -20.35
CA GLN A 201 1.15 -4.04 -19.55
C GLN A 201 0.77 -4.42 -18.12
N ALA A 202 -0.08 -3.62 -17.46
CA ALA A 202 -0.52 -3.90 -16.11
C ALA A 202 -1.29 -5.24 -16.03
N ALA A 203 -2.17 -5.51 -16.99
CA ALA A 203 -2.89 -6.79 -17.06
C ALA A 203 -1.94 -7.98 -17.31
N LEU A 204 -0.94 -7.83 -18.20
CA LEU A 204 0.09 -8.85 -18.44
C LEU A 204 0.94 -9.11 -17.19
N GLU A 205 1.31 -8.07 -16.44
CA GLU A 205 2.06 -8.19 -15.19
C GLU A 205 1.25 -8.90 -14.11
N ILE A 206 -0.03 -8.54 -13.93
CA ILE A 206 -0.92 -9.23 -12.99
C ILE A 206 -1.04 -10.72 -13.36
N GLU A 207 -1.19 -11.06 -14.65
CA GLU A 207 -1.24 -12.46 -15.10
C GLU A 207 0.08 -13.20 -14.81
N ALA A 208 1.23 -12.55 -15.01
CA ALA A 208 2.52 -13.12 -14.67
C ALA A 208 2.65 -13.35 -13.16
N MET A 209 2.26 -12.39 -12.32
CA MET A 209 2.31 -12.52 -10.87
C MET A 209 1.29 -13.54 -10.34
N ARG A 210 0.14 -13.70 -11.01
CA ARG A 210 -0.80 -14.81 -10.73
C ARG A 210 -0.14 -16.15 -10.97
N ALA A 211 0.63 -16.30 -12.04
CA ALA A 211 1.39 -17.52 -12.30
C ALA A 211 2.43 -17.81 -11.20
N VAL A 212 3.10 -16.78 -10.70
CA VAL A 212 4.02 -16.88 -9.54
C VAL A 212 3.26 -17.38 -8.31
N ALA A 213 2.12 -16.77 -7.98
CA ALA A 213 1.28 -17.16 -6.85
C ALA A 213 0.78 -18.62 -6.96
N GLU A 214 0.46 -19.08 -8.17
CA GLU A 214 0.07 -20.47 -8.47
C GLU A 214 1.26 -21.44 -8.54
N ARG A 215 2.48 -20.95 -8.37
CA ARG A 215 3.74 -21.72 -8.48
C ARG A 215 3.95 -22.41 -9.83
N ARG A 216 3.36 -21.85 -10.89
CA ARG A 216 3.45 -22.37 -12.26
C ARG A 216 4.49 -21.59 -13.09
N PRO A 217 5.00 -22.17 -14.19
CA PRO A 217 5.83 -21.40 -15.11
C PRO A 217 5.01 -20.30 -15.80
N ILE A 218 5.68 -19.20 -16.12
CA ILE A 218 5.12 -18.13 -16.95
C ILE A 218 5.42 -18.48 -18.41
N SER A 219 4.44 -18.36 -19.29
CA SER A 219 4.60 -18.75 -20.69
C SER A 219 5.52 -17.78 -21.43
N ASN A 220 6.32 -18.29 -22.37
CA ASN A 220 7.19 -17.47 -23.22
C ASN A 220 6.41 -16.42 -24.03
N GLY A 221 5.13 -16.68 -24.31
CA GLY A 221 4.24 -15.72 -24.98
C GLY A 221 3.97 -14.48 -24.14
N ILE A 222 3.76 -14.64 -22.83
CA ILE A 222 3.59 -13.51 -21.89
C ILE A 222 4.93 -12.80 -21.69
N ILE A 223 6.01 -13.54 -21.45
CA ILE A 223 7.35 -12.97 -21.19
C ILE A 223 7.79 -12.01 -22.32
N LYS A 224 7.58 -12.40 -23.58
CA LYS A 224 7.95 -11.57 -24.73
C LYS A 224 7.17 -10.26 -24.85
N GLN A 225 5.99 -10.18 -24.24
CA GLN A 225 5.11 -9.01 -24.30
C GLN A 225 5.28 -8.08 -23.11
N LEU A 226 5.86 -8.56 -22.01
CA LEU A 226 6.14 -7.77 -20.83
C LEU A 226 7.28 -6.79 -21.09
N ALA A 227 7.12 -5.56 -20.59
CA ALA A 227 8.20 -4.62 -20.37
C ALA A 227 9.04 -5.03 -19.15
N ASP A 228 10.25 -4.49 -19.03
CA ASP A 228 10.96 -4.51 -17.75
C ASP A 228 10.33 -3.49 -16.80
N PRO A 229 10.27 -3.76 -15.48
CA PRO A 229 10.91 -4.87 -14.77
C PRO A 229 10.13 -6.20 -14.79
N GLY A 230 8.83 -6.20 -15.14
CA GLY A 230 7.97 -7.39 -15.09
C GLY A 230 8.50 -8.58 -15.90
N ARG A 231 9.07 -8.33 -17.08
CA ARG A 231 9.72 -9.35 -17.92
C ARG A 231 10.89 -10.02 -17.22
N ALA A 232 11.79 -9.24 -16.61
CA ALA A 232 12.93 -9.79 -15.89
C ALA A 232 12.50 -10.66 -14.71
N VAL A 233 11.45 -10.26 -13.97
CA VAL A 233 10.88 -11.10 -12.90
C VAL A 233 10.31 -12.40 -13.46
N ALA A 234 9.61 -12.33 -14.59
CA ALA A 234 9.03 -13.52 -15.21
C ALA A 234 10.08 -14.52 -15.73
N GLU A 235 11.16 -14.02 -16.33
CA GLU A 235 12.33 -14.81 -16.75
C GLU A 235 13.00 -15.45 -15.54
N ALA A 236 13.38 -14.64 -14.55
CA ALA A 236 14.07 -15.08 -13.35
C ALA A 236 13.23 -16.08 -12.52
N TRP A 237 11.91 -15.93 -12.50
CA TRP A 237 11.01 -16.89 -11.84
C TRP A 237 11.10 -18.28 -12.47
N ASN A 238 11.10 -18.36 -13.80
CA ASN A 238 11.24 -19.64 -14.51
C ASN A 238 12.62 -20.26 -14.25
N ASP A 239 13.69 -19.45 -14.27
CA ASP A 239 15.06 -19.91 -14.01
C ASP A 239 15.23 -20.40 -12.55
N ALA A 240 14.72 -19.65 -11.58
CA ALA A 240 14.75 -20.02 -10.16
C ALA A 240 13.99 -21.32 -9.89
N ARG A 241 12.85 -21.56 -10.56
CA ARG A 241 12.12 -22.83 -10.47
C ARG A 241 12.93 -24.02 -11.00
N ASN A 242 13.82 -23.77 -11.95
CA ASN A 242 14.76 -24.77 -12.49
C ASN A 242 16.08 -24.82 -11.70
N GLN A 243 16.19 -24.10 -10.59
CA GLN A 243 17.41 -23.96 -9.77
C GLN A 243 18.61 -23.33 -10.50
N ASP A 244 18.38 -22.63 -11.63
CA ASP A 244 19.43 -21.92 -12.36
C ASP A 244 19.64 -20.52 -11.78
N TRP A 245 20.21 -20.46 -10.58
CA TRP A 245 20.50 -19.20 -9.89
C TRP A 245 21.56 -18.36 -10.60
N GLN A 246 22.38 -18.97 -11.46
CA GLN A 246 23.35 -18.24 -12.27
C GLN A 246 22.66 -17.45 -13.39
N ALA A 247 21.60 -18.00 -14.00
CA ALA A 247 20.76 -17.26 -14.94
C ALA A 247 20.02 -16.12 -14.24
N VAL A 248 19.46 -16.36 -13.04
CA VAL A 248 18.83 -15.31 -12.21
C VAL A 248 19.82 -14.18 -11.92
N ALA A 249 21.07 -14.49 -11.56
CA ALA A 249 22.09 -13.47 -11.27
C ALA A 249 22.38 -12.55 -12.47
N LYS A 250 22.33 -13.06 -13.71
CA LYS A 250 22.50 -12.24 -14.93
C LYS A 250 21.37 -11.23 -15.12
N LEU A 251 20.22 -11.44 -14.48
CA LEU A 251 19.07 -10.56 -14.54
C LEU A 251 19.07 -9.50 -13.43
N ASP A 252 20.04 -9.50 -12.48
CA ASP A 252 20.00 -8.63 -11.29
C ASP A 252 19.88 -7.14 -11.62
N SER A 253 20.55 -6.66 -12.67
CA SER A 253 20.46 -5.25 -13.09
C SER A 253 19.05 -4.86 -13.54
N ARG A 254 18.36 -5.74 -14.28
CA ARG A 254 16.97 -5.53 -14.72
C ARG A 254 16.00 -5.71 -13.56
N LEU A 255 16.20 -6.72 -12.72
CA LEU A 255 15.41 -6.93 -11.50
C LEU A 255 15.52 -5.74 -10.53
N SER A 256 16.68 -5.08 -10.48
CA SER A 256 16.91 -3.91 -9.61
C SER A 256 16.14 -2.66 -10.02
N GLN A 257 15.59 -2.63 -11.24
CA GLN A 257 14.73 -1.55 -11.72
C GLN A 257 13.33 -1.60 -11.11
N ALA A 258 12.92 -2.74 -10.53
CA ALA A 258 11.66 -2.84 -9.84
C ALA A 258 11.62 -1.89 -8.63
N THR A 259 10.61 -1.04 -8.62
CA THR A 259 10.29 -0.07 -7.57
C THR A 259 9.13 -0.58 -6.73
N PRO A 260 8.93 -0.05 -5.51
CA PRO A 260 7.86 -0.52 -4.65
C PRO A 260 6.44 -0.39 -5.25
N LYS A 261 6.23 0.53 -6.21
CA LYS A 261 4.96 0.70 -6.93
C LYS A 261 4.63 -0.48 -7.83
N ASP A 262 5.65 -1.16 -8.35
CA ASP A 262 5.49 -2.27 -9.28
C ASP A 262 4.91 -3.49 -8.56
N ILE A 263 3.90 -4.12 -9.16
CA ILE A 263 3.27 -5.32 -8.59
C ILE A 263 4.27 -6.48 -8.43
N CYS A 264 5.31 -6.49 -9.25
CA CYS A 264 6.36 -7.51 -9.25
C CYS A 264 7.49 -7.25 -8.24
N PHE A 265 7.47 -6.13 -7.51
CA PHE A 265 8.56 -5.70 -6.63
C PHE A 265 9.00 -6.74 -5.61
N VAL A 266 8.06 -7.30 -4.84
CA VAL A 266 8.38 -8.28 -3.80
C VAL A 266 8.99 -9.54 -4.41
N ASN A 267 8.54 -9.95 -5.59
CA ASN A 267 9.10 -11.09 -6.32
C ASN A 267 10.50 -10.78 -6.87
N ALA A 268 10.71 -9.56 -7.39
CA ALA A 268 12.04 -9.11 -7.79
C ALA A 268 13.00 -9.16 -6.61
N LEU A 269 12.61 -8.60 -5.45
CA LEU A 269 13.43 -8.63 -4.23
C LEU A 269 13.72 -10.06 -3.76
N PHE A 270 12.72 -10.94 -3.77
CA PHE A 270 12.88 -12.36 -3.46
C PHE A 270 13.93 -13.03 -4.37
N LEU A 271 13.83 -12.84 -5.69
CA LEU A 271 14.74 -13.44 -6.66
C LEU A 271 16.17 -12.90 -6.51
N ARG A 272 16.30 -11.59 -6.25
CA ARG A 272 17.59 -10.91 -6.01
C ARG A 272 18.28 -11.39 -4.73
N VAL A 273 17.52 -11.60 -3.67
CA VAL A 273 18.02 -12.20 -2.42
C VAL A 273 18.36 -13.68 -2.65
N GLY A 274 17.54 -14.39 -3.42
CA GLY A 274 17.71 -15.81 -3.67
C GLY A 274 19.00 -16.17 -4.37
N TRP A 275 19.32 -15.52 -5.49
CA TRP A 275 20.57 -15.85 -6.20
C TRP A 275 21.80 -15.51 -5.36
N ARG A 276 21.75 -14.43 -4.57
CA ARG A 276 22.83 -14.04 -3.66
C ARG A 276 23.10 -15.12 -2.61
N ASN A 277 22.04 -15.60 -1.95
CA ASN A 277 22.15 -16.67 -0.96
C ASN A 277 22.65 -17.99 -1.57
N GLN A 278 22.26 -18.28 -2.82
CA GLN A 278 22.62 -19.54 -3.50
C GLN A 278 24.01 -19.49 -4.14
N SER A 279 24.67 -18.32 -4.17
CA SER A 279 26.00 -18.19 -4.76
C SER A 279 27.12 -18.82 -3.93
N GLY A 280 26.90 -19.07 -2.63
CA GLY A 280 27.93 -19.53 -1.70
C GLY A 280 29.05 -18.52 -1.44
N ILE A 281 28.87 -17.25 -1.84
CA ILE A 281 29.83 -16.16 -1.60
C ILE A 281 29.32 -15.34 -0.41
N PRO A 282 30.03 -15.29 0.73
CA PRO A 282 29.56 -14.60 1.94
C PRO A 282 29.22 -13.12 1.71
N GLN A 283 29.99 -12.43 0.86
CA GLN A 283 29.73 -11.03 0.50
C GLN A 283 28.34 -10.83 -0.12
N ASN A 284 27.88 -11.77 -0.94
CA ASN A 284 26.54 -11.70 -1.54
C ASN A 284 25.45 -11.88 -0.48
N GLY A 285 25.70 -12.69 0.56
CA GLY A 285 24.79 -12.82 1.71
C GLY A 285 24.66 -11.51 2.50
N VAL A 286 25.75 -10.75 2.66
CA VAL A 286 25.71 -9.41 3.28
C VAL A 286 24.88 -8.46 2.43
N GLU A 287 25.13 -8.42 1.12
CA GLU A 287 24.33 -7.61 0.19
C GLU A 287 22.84 -7.96 0.21
N ALA A 288 22.50 -9.24 0.36
CA ALA A 288 21.11 -9.69 0.47
C ALA A 288 20.43 -9.12 1.72
N ILE A 289 21.14 -9.05 2.84
CA ILE A 289 20.64 -8.45 4.08
C ILE A 289 20.49 -6.94 3.92
N ASP A 290 21.48 -6.25 3.35
CA ASP A 290 21.42 -4.81 3.11
C ASP A 290 20.23 -4.45 2.19
N LEU A 291 20.00 -5.25 1.15
CA LEU A 291 18.85 -5.13 0.28
C LEU A 291 17.54 -5.29 1.04
N LEU A 292 17.43 -6.32 1.89
CA LEU A 292 16.22 -6.51 2.69
C LEU A 292 16.03 -5.36 3.66
N GLN A 293 17.05 -4.96 4.44
CA GLN A 293 16.97 -3.89 5.43
C GLN A 293 16.51 -2.56 4.82
N LYS A 294 16.85 -2.28 3.55
CA LYS A 294 16.35 -1.12 2.81
C LYS A 294 14.82 -1.13 2.63
N TYR A 295 14.20 -2.32 2.54
CA TYR A 295 12.79 -2.51 2.21
C TYR A 295 11.98 -3.32 3.25
N VAL A 296 12.55 -3.63 4.41
CA VAL A 296 11.86 -4.31 5.54
C VAL A 296 10.50 -3.70 5.89
N PRO A 297 10.29 -2.36 5.84
CA PRO A 297 8.99 -1.77 6.19
C PRO A 297 7.83 -2.15 5.25
N TYR A 298 8.10 -2.79 4.10
CA TYR A 298 7.16 -2.84 2.99
C TYR A 298 6.08 -3.92 3.13
N SER A 299 6.39 -5.02 3.82
CA SER A 299 5.42 -6.10 4.01
C SER A 299 5.85 -7.06 5.13
N GLU A 300 4.90 -7.74 5.75
CA GLU A 300 5.23 -8.92 6.54
C GLU A 300 6.01 -9.95 5.70
N GLN A 301 5.77 -10.00 4.39
CA GLN A 301 6.47 -10.87 3.43
C GLN A 301 7.97 -10.59 3.37
N THR A 302 8.41 -9.34 3.43
CA THR A 302 9.84 -8.99 3.51
C THR A 302 10.48 -9.42 4.83
N MET A 303 9.73 -9.47 5.93
CA MET A 303 10.23 -10.03 7.19
C MET A 303 10.48 -11.54 7.10
N PHE A 304 9.69 -12.29 6.32
CA PHE A 304 9.92 -13.72 6.10
C PHE A 304 11.17 -14.01 5.26
N LEU A 305 11.69 -13.04 4.51
CA LEU A 305 12.93 -13.18 3.74
C LEU A 305 14.19 -13.00 4.59
N LEU A 306 14.09 -12.30 5.73
CA LEU A 306 15.24 -12.04 6.61
C LEU A 306 15.87 -13.34 7.12
N PRO A 307 15.13 -14.31 7.70
CA PRO A 307 15.72 -15.58 8.14
C PRO A 307 16.43 -16.34 7.01
N TRP A 308 15.90 -16.27 5.79
CA TRP A 308 16.51 -16.91 4.63
C TRP A 308 17.81 -16.25 4.19
N ALA A 309 17.86 -14.91 4.19
CA ALA A 309 19.10 -14.16 3.95
C ALA A 309 20.17 -14.44 5.01
N TYR A 310 19.78 -14.49 6.30
CA TYR A 310 20.72 -14.86 7.36
C TYR A 310 21.24 -16.30 7.23
N ALA A 311 20.43 -17.24 6.76
CA ALA A 311 20.90 -18.61 6.50
C ALA A 311 22.00 -18.65 5.42
N GLY A 312 21.92 -17.78 4.42
CA GLY A 312 22.95 -17.65 3.36
C GLY A 312 24.30 -17.13 3.86
N LEU A 313 24.36 -16.43 5.00
CA LEU A 313 25.63 -16.01 5.61
C LEU A 313 26.39 -17.16 6.30
N LEU A 314 25.67 -18.21 6.69
CA LEU A 314 26.21 -19.33 7.48
C LEU A 314 26.59 -20.55 6.61
N ALA A 315 26.26 -20.50 5.31
CA ALA A 315 26.55 -21.53 4.31
C ALA A 315 27.85 -21.23 3.56
#